data_AF-A0A9D8GB28-F1
#
_entry.id   AF-A0A9D8GB28-F1
#
_cell.length_a   1.000
_cell.length_b   1.000
_cell.length_c   1.000
_cell.angle_alpha   90.00
_cell.angle_beta   90.00
_cell.angle_gamma   90.00
#
_symmetry.space_group_name_H-M   'P 1'
#
loop_
_entity.id
_entity.type
_entity.pdbx_description
1 polymer ?
#
loop_
_entity_poly.entity_id
_entity_poly.type
_entity_poly.pdbx_seq_one_letter_code
_entity_poly.pdbx_strand_id
1 'polypeptide(L)' 'HSVGDLVELAFRCVGLDWRPYVKIDARLARPAEVDLLIGDATKAHQKLGWRPRVTFEQLVRMMVEADLQRFSNPTARTLR' A
#
# COMPACT_ATOMS: atom_id res chain seq x y z
N HIS A 1 -4.76 10.00 -1.57
CA HIS A 1 -3.54 9.37 -2.11
C HIS A 1 -3.89 8.61 -3.37
N SER A 2 -3.02 8.68 -4.37
CA SER A 2 -3.08 7.91 -5.61
C SER A 2 -2.34 6.58 -5.48
N VAL A 3 -2.49 5.69 -6.47
CA VAL A 3 -1.63 4.49 -6.60
C VAL A 3 -0.17 4.89 -6.80
N GLY A 4 0.09 6.00 -7.50
CA GLY A 4 1.45 6.54 -7.67
C GLY A 4 2.09 6.93 -6.33
N ASP A 5 1.33 7.59 -5.44
CA ASP A 5 1.82 7.98 -4.11
C ASP A 5 2.20 6.76 -3.27
N LEU A 6 1.40 5.68 -3.37
CA LEU A 6 1.67 4.41 -2.70
C LEU A 6 2.98 3.79 -3.18
N VAL A 7 3.14 3.70 -4.51
CA VAL A 7 4.35 3.14 -5.15
C VAL A 7 5.58 3.96 -4.75
N GLU A 8 5.52 5.28 -4.85
CA GLU A 8 6.63 6.14 -4.49
C GLU A 8 7.04 5.97 -3.02
N LEU A 9 6.07 5.96 -2.11
CA LEU A 9 6.36 5.80 -0.69
C LEU A 9 6.94 4.42 -0.36
N ALA A 10 6.43 3.36 -1.00
CA ALA A 10 6.92 2.00 -0.78
C ALA A 10 8.40 1.86 -1.22
N PHE A 11 8.76 2.36 -2.40
CA PHE A 11 10.15 2.32 -2.87
C PHE A 11 11.07 3.22 -2.05
N ARG A 12 10.57 4.37 -1.57
CA ARG A 12 11.30 5.25 -0.67
C ARG A 12 11.68 4.56 0.65
N CYS A 13 10.84 3.64 1.16
CA CYS A 13 11.14 2.88 2.37
C CYS A 13 12.41 2.01 2.24
N VAL A 14 12.82 1.67 1.02
CA VAL A 14 14.02 0.89 0.71
C VAL A 14 15.09 1.69 -0.03
N GLY A 15 14.96 3.03 -0.09
CA GLY A 15 15.94 3.91 -0.71
C GLY A 15 16.06 3.77 -2.23
N LEU A 16 14.99 3.36 -2.92
CA LEU A 16 14.99 3.17 -4.38
C LEU A 16 14.11 4.21 -5.08
N ASP A 17 14.47 4.57 -6.32
CA ASP A 17 13.54 5.21 -7.28
C ASP A 17 12.66 4.12 -7.91
N TRP A 18 11.35 4.33 -7.97
CA TRP A 18 10.39 3.35 -8.51
C TRP A 18 10.36 3.31 -10.04
N ARG A 19 10.70 4.43 -10.71
CA ARG A 19 10.54 4.62 -12.16
C ARG A 19 11.26 3.55 -13.01
N PRO A 20 12.45 3.05 -12.64
CA PRO A 20 13.13 1.99 -13.41
C PRO A 20 12.44 0.62 -13.32
N TYR A 21 11.63 0.38 -12.29
CA TYR A 21 11.11 -0.94 -11.94
C TYR A 21 9.64 -1.14 -12.31
N VAL A 22 8.84 -0.08 -12.25
CA VAL A 22 7.39 -0.16 -12.47
C VAL A 22 7.07 0.06 -13.95
N LYS A 23 6.17 -0.77 -14.48
CA LYS A 23 5.65 -0.67 -15.84
C LYS A 23 4.13 -0.73 -15.81
N ILE A 24 3.48 -0.03 -16.73
CA ILE A 24 2.04 -0.10 -16.90
C ILE A 24 1.73 -1.23 -17.90
N ASP A 25 0.84 -2.13 -17.51
CA ASP A 25 0.32 -3.20 -18.37
C ASP A 25 -1.17 -2.98 -18.60
N ALA A 26 -1.57 -2.79 -19.86
CA ALA A 26 -2.96 -2.55 -20.24
C ALA A 26 -3.90 -3.68 -19.82
N ARG A 27 -3.39 -4.91 -19.63
CA ARG A 27 -4.17 -6.07 -19.18
C ARG A 27 -4.63 -5.96 -17.72
N LEU A 28 -3.98 -5.09 -16.93
CA LEU A 28 -4.34 -4.84 -15.54
C LEU A 28 -5.37 -3.71 -15.39
N ALA A 29 -5.66 -2.97 -16.46
CA ALA A 29 -6.71 -1.94 -16.47
C ALA A 29 -8.09 -2.60 -16.45
N ARG A 30 -9.03 -2.05 -15.66
CA ARG A 30 -10.38 -2.61 -15.58
C ARG A 30 -11.27 -1.96 -16.64
N PRO A 31 -12.19 -2.71 -17.27
CA PRO A 31 -13.15 -2.16 -18.24
C PRO A 31 -14.06 -1.06 -17.66
N ALA A 32 -14.33 -1.13 -16.35
CA ALA A 32 -15.04 -0.11 -15.59
C ALA A 32 -14.17 0.28 -14.40
N GLU A 33 -13.53 1.44 -14.50
CA GLU A 33 -12.62 1.95 -13.47
C GLU A 33 -13.39 2.76 -12.43
N VAL A 34 -12.87 2.77 -11.20
CA VAL A 34 -13.37 3.63 -10.14
C VAL A 34 -12.26 4.61 -9.82
N ASP A 35 -12.41 5.86 -10.29
CA ASP A 35 -11.33 6.86 -10.23
C ASP A 35 -11.01 7.30 -8.80
N LEU A 36 -12.03 7.40 -7.94
CA LEU A 36 -11.88 7.94 -6.59
C LEU A 36 -12.79 7.27 -5.58
N LEU A 37 -12.20 6.90 -4.44
CA LEU A 37 -12.92 6.39 -3.27
C LEU A 37 -12.48 7.17 -2.04
N ILE A 38 -13.35 8.04 -1.53
CA ILE A 38 -13.15 8.79 -0.30
C ILE A 38 -14.36 8.53 0.60
N GLY A 39 -14.14 7.80 1.69
CA GLY A 39 -15.18 7.54 2.68
C GLY A 39 -15.28 8.65 3.72
N ASP A 40 -16.50 9.04 4.08
CA ASP A 40 -16.77 9.88 5.25
C ASP A 40 -17.04 9.01 6.49
N ALA A 41 -16.11 9.02 7.44
CA ALA A 41 -16.23 8.26 8.68
C ALA A 41 -16.92 9.03 9.82
N THR A 42 -17.54 10.19 9.55
CA THR A 42 -18.19 11.04 10.57
C THR A 42 -19.19 10.27 11.43
N LYS A 43 -20.00 9.40 10.82
CA LYS A 43 -20.98 8.57 11.54
C LYS A 43 -20.31 7.61 12.53
N ALA A 44 -19.26 6.92 12.11
CA ALA A 44 -18.50 6.00 12.97
C ALA A 44 -17.82 6.76 14.11
N HIS A 45 -17.29 7.95 13.81
CA HIS A 45 -16.69 8.82 14.82
C HIS A 45 -17.70 9.22 15.91
N GLN A 46 -18.86 9.74 15.51
CA GLN A 46 -19.87 10.24 16.45
C GLN A 46 -20.54 9.13 17.26
N LYS A 47 -20.83 7.97 16.64
CA LYS A 47 -21.63 6.91 17.28
C LYS A 47 -20.77 5.90 18.04
N LEU A 48 -19.54 5.68 17.59
CA LEU A 48 -18.67 4.63 18.14
C LEU A 48 -17.43 5.20 18.84
N GLY A 49 -17.21 6.52 18.78
CA GLY A 49 -15.95 7.13 19.18
C GLY A 49 -14.76 6.70 18.32
N TRP A 50 -15.01 6.01 17.20
CA TRP A 50 -13.96 5.41 16.39
C TRP A 50 -13.17 6.48 15.65
N ARG A 51 -11.84 6.32 15.60
CA ARG A 51 -10.92 7.14 14.79
C ARG A 51 -9.83 6.24 14.22
N PRO A 52 -9.39 6.45 12.96
CA PRO A 52 -8.23 5.75 12.43
C PRO A 52 -6.99 6.13 13.25
N ARG A 53 -6.21 5.12 13.65
CA ARG A 53 -4.98 5.30 14.44
C ARG A 53 -3.70 5.25 13.63
N VAL A 54 -3.81 4.79 12.39
CA VAL A 54 -2.69 4.53 11.47
C VAL A 54 -2.89 5.43 10.26
N THR A 55 -1.87 6.23 9.93
CA THR A 55 -1.88 7.05 8.71
C THR A 55 -1.59 6.21 7.47
N PHE A 56 -1.84 6.77 6.29
CA PHE A 56 -1.47 6.14 5.03
C PHE A 56 0.02 5.78 5.00
N GLU A 57 0.89 6.70 5.44
CA GLU A 57 2.33 6.50 5.39
C GLU A 57 2.82 5.42 6.35
N GLN A 58 2.24 5.40 7.57
CA GLN A 58 2.53 4.37 8.55
C GLN A 58 2.10 2.99 8.05
N LEU A 59 0.92 2.89 7.42
CA LEU A 59 0.43 1.64 6.85
C LEU A 59 1.37 1.11 5.77
N VAL A 60 1.75 1.94 4.80
CA VAL A 60 2.66 1.54 3.72
C VAL A 60 4.01 1.08 4.27
N ARG A 61 4.58 1.81 5.24
CA ARG A 61 5.84 1.42 5.88
C ARG A 61 5.74 0.06 6.56
N MET A 62 4.70 -0.17 7.36
CA MET A 62 4.48 -1.47 8.04
C MET A 62 4.37 -2.62 7.05
N MET A 63 3.70 -2.42 5.91
CA MET A 63 3.58 -3.43 4.86
C MET A 63 4.94 -3.78 4.24
N VAL A 64 5.75 -2.76 3.88
CA VAL A 64 7.08 -2.97 3.30
C VAL A 64 8.02 -3.68 4.29
N GLU A 65 8.03 -3.25 5.56
CA GLU A 65 8.85 -3.88 6.60
C GLU A 65 8.49 -5.35 6.79
N ALA A 66 7.19 -5.68 6.80
CA ALA A 66 6.73 -7.06 6.90
C ALA A 66 7.16 -7.92 5.71
N ASP A 67 7.07 -7.40 4.48
CA ASP A 67 7.54 -8.11 3.29
C ASP A 67 9.06 -8.30 3.29
N LEU A 68 9.83 -7.29 3.69
CA LEU A 68 11.29 -7.40 3.84
C LEU A 68 11.67 -8.50 4.85
N GLN A 69 11.01 -8.54 6.01
CA GLN A 69 11.22 -9.60 7.00
C GLN A 69 10.89 -10.98 6.44
N ARG A 70 9.79 -11.09 5.69
CA ARG A 70 9.37 -12.34 5.05
C ARG A 70 10.39 -12.86 4.05
N PHE A 71 11.00 -11.98 3.25
CA PHE A 71 11.98 -12.37 2.23
C PHE A 71 13.41 -12.50 2.77
N SER A 72 13.73 -11.89 3.92
CA SER A 72 15.05 -12.00 4.54
C SER A 72 15.26 -13.32 5.29
N ASN A 73 14.21 -14.08 5.59
CA ASN A 73 14.32 -15.35 6.32
C ASN A 73 14.34 -16.57 5.36
N PRO A 74 15.49 -17.24 5.16
CA PRO A 74 15.65 -18.31 4.16
C PRO A 74 14.76 -19.54 4.41
N THR A 75 14.28 -19.76 5.63
CA THR A 75 13.43 -20.92 5.99
C THR A 75 12.02 -20.86 5.38
N ALA A 76 11.55 -19.69 4.92
CA ALA A 76 10.26 -19.55 4.26
C ALA A 76 10.27 -19.95 2.76
N ARG A 77 11.47 -20.15 2.19
CA ARG A 77 11.65 -20.39 0.74
C ARG A 77 11.47 -21.86 0.33
N THR A 78 11.49 -22.80 1.28
CA THR A 78 11.49 -24.26 1.02
C THR A 78 10.10 -24.87 0.79
N LEU A 79 9.01 -24.08 0.83
CA LEU A 79 7.63 -24.59 0.71
C LEU A 79 6.84 -24.03 -0.49
N ARG A 80 7.49 -23.75 -1.63
CA ARG A 80 6.80 -23.43 -2.90
C ARG A 80 7.42 -24.12 -4.09
#